data_AF-K7SMR5-F1
#
_entry.id   AF-K7SMR5-F1
#
_cell.length_a   1.000
_cell.length_b   1.000
_cell.length_c   1.000
_cell.angle_alpha   90.00
_cell.angle_beta   90.00
_cell.angle_gamma   90.00
#
_symmetry.space_group_name_H-M   'P 1'
#
loop_
_entity.id
_entity.type
_entity.pdbx_description
1 polymer ?
#
loop_
_entity_poly.entity_id
_entity_poly.type
_entity_poly.pdbx_seq_one_letter_code
_entity_poly.pdbx_strand_id
1 'polypeptide(L)'
;MTSADDLGLPLLSEGKVRRLYRLPDQPGRLLMVATDRISAYDHILSPDIPDKGKVLTGISLWWFGQLADVVENHLVSTDVPEAVAGRAMVVEELEMFPVECVVRGYLTGSGWAEYQKTRSVCGIELPGGLKDGSRLPEPIFTPATKAEYGEHDENIDFDTLVGIVGADVAAELRRLSLAIYAKAEQIARDRGIILADTKVEFGRRADGTIVLGDEVLTPDSSRFWDARDWHPGGKNPSFDKQFVRDWLTFGSGWNSKSEEKPPVLPDSVVAATRKRYLEAWSMLTGIADPLAGTNAEEQPPVEETAEQQSVEATEAPADAAGDVAAEADVAEAAAAPADVAPETAQVSTRPEPTIDPAGGPEPAAELESAAEPEPTSTIEESTETGDGPDKIDAMARVVVEVMPKPEILDPQGKAITGALGRLGHDGLTVRQGKRFEITGEGVAERLDEIRAIAEEMLANTVIESFDVRVEG
;
A
#
# COMPACT_ATOMS: atom_id res chain seq x y z
N MET A 1 29.97 -14.81 15.56
CA MET A 1 28.88 -13.90 15.13
C MET A 1 28.01 -14.70 14.19
N THR A 2 26.92 -15.25 14.70
CA THR A 2 25.91 -15.89 13.85
C THR A 2 25.28 -14.77 13.03
N SER A 3 25.41 -14.85 11.71
CA SER A 3 24.72 -13.94 10.79
C SER A 3 23.21 -14.00 11.09
N ALA A 4 22.47 -12.93 10.78
CA ALA A 4 21.02 -12.98 10.70
C ALA A 4 20.52 -14.12 9.77
N ASP A 5 21.43 -14.70 8.97
CA ASP A 5 21.16 -15.79 8.04
C ASP A 5 20.99 -17.17 8.68
N ASP A 6 21.51 -17.39 9.90
CA ASP A 6 21.42 -18.70 10.57
C ASP A 6 21.28 -18.54 12.09
N LEU A 7 20.03 -18.51 12.55
CA LEU A 7 19.68 -18.42 13.97
C LEU A 7 19.46 -19.80 14.62
N GLY A 8 19.61 -20.89 13.87
CA GLY A 8 19.20 -22.23 14.33
C GLY A 8 17.68 -22.37 14.57
N LEU A 9 16.87 -21.41 14.11
CA LEU A 9 15.42 -21.43 14.19
C LEU A 9 14.79 -21.91 12.87
N PRO A 10 13.63 -22.59 12.90
CA PRO A 10 12.95 -23.00 11.68
C PRO A 10 12.50 -21.79 10.85
N LEU A 11 13.06 -21.63 9.66
CA LEU A 11 12.66 -20.58 8.71
C LEU A 11 11.24 -20.88 8.19
N LEU A 12 10.32 -19.94 8.40
CA LEU A 12 8.95 -19.99 7.89
C LEU A 12 8.90 -19.44 6.46
N SER A 13 9.44 -18.24 6.26
CA SER A 13 9.48 -17.58 4.97
C SER A 13 10.64 -16.59 4.88
N GLU A 14 11.07 -16.34 3.65
CA GLU A 14 12.11 -15.38 3.33
C GLU A 14 11.62 -14.50 2.18
N GLY A 15 11.43 -13.21 2.46
CA GLY A 15 11.18 -12.19 1.46
C GLY A 15 12.47 -11.51 1.01
N LYS A 16 12.33 -10.50 0.14
CA LYS A 16 13.47 -9.74 -0.42
C LYS A 16 14.34 -9.09 0.66
N VAL A 17 13.73 -8.63 1.76
CA VAL A 17 14.42 -7.86 2.81
C VAL A 17 14.13 -8.35 4.23
N ARG A 18 13.23 -9.31 4.41
CA ARG A 18 12.80 -9.80 5.73
C ARG A 18 12.76 -11.32 5.77
N ARG A 19 12.96 -11.87 6.97
CA ARG A 19 12.89 -13.30 7.26
C ARG A 19 11.96 -13.52 8.44
N LEU A 20 11.09 -14.53 8.34
CA LEU A 20 10.21 -14.96 9.41
C LEU A 20 10.67 -16.33 9.91
N TYR A 21 10.87 -16.46 11.21
CA TYR A 21 11.23 -17.71 11.86
C TYR A 21 10.13 -18.14 12.82
N ARG A 22 9.83 -19.44 12.85
CA ARG A 22 9.01 -20.00 13.92
C ARG A 22 9.80 -20.00 15.22
N LEU A 23 9.12 -19.75 16.34
CA LEU A 23 9.66 -19.93 17.68
C LEU A 23 9.09 -21.22 18.27
N PRO A 24 9.84 -22.35 18.26
CA PRO A 24 9.31 -23.65 18.68
C PRO A 24 8.74 -23.65 20.10
N ASP A 25 9.35 -22.87 20.99
CA ASP A 25 8.95 -22.76 22.39
C ASP A 25 7.85 -21.71 22.65
N GLN A 26 7.39 -21.01 21.60
CA GLN A 26 6.35 -19.99 21.67
C GLN A 26 5.32 -20.14 20.52
N PRO A 27 4.40 -21.13 20.59
CA PRO A 27 3.37 -21.33 19.57
C PRO A 27 2.53 -20.08 19.32
N GLY A 28 2.20 -19.81 18.06
CA GLY A 28 1.46 -18.61 17.65
C GLY A 28 2.29 -17.33 17.66
N ARG A 29 3.62 -17.43 17.81
CA ARG A 29 4.55 -16.30 17.70
C ARG A 29 5.65 -16.58 16.69
N LEU A 30 6.05 -15.53 16.00
CA LEU A 30 7.12 -15.54 15.01
C LEU A 30 8.21 -14.56 15.42
N LEU A 31 9.45 -14.85 15.05
CA LEU A 31 10.53 -13.88 15.05
C LEU A 31 10.61 -13.26 13.65
N MET A 32 10.28 -11.98 13.54
CA MET A 32 10.42 -11.21 12.30
C MET A 32 11.73 -10.45 12.32
N VAL A 33 12.60 -10.73 11.34
CA VAL A 33 13.94 -10.15 11.22
C VAL A 33 14.04 -9.32 9.94
N ALA A 34 14.38 -8.04 10.09
CA ALA A 34 14.75 -7.16 8.99
C ALA A 34 16.24 -7.31 8.65
N THR A 35 16.52 -7.67 7.41
CA THR A 35 17.90 -7.79 6.89
C THR A 35 18.40 -6.43 6.41
N ASP A 36 19.72 -6.34 6.23
CA ASP A 36 20.36 -5.14 5.63
C ASP A 36 20.28 -5.15 4.09
N ARG A 37 19.66 -6.20 3.51
CA ARG A 37 19.43 -6.31 2.07
C ARG A 37 18.58 -5.17 1.54
N ILE A 38 18.88 -4.79 0.31
CA ILE A 38 18.13 -3.82 -0.46
C ILE A 38 17.78 -4.43 -1.82
N SER A 39 16.61 -4.07 -2.34
CA SER A 39 16.13 -4.52 -3.63
C SER A 39 15.71 -3.35 -4.51
N ALA A 40 15.94 -3.48 -5.81
CA ALA A 40 15.42 -2.58 -6.84
C ALA A 40 15.16 -3.37 -8.12
N TYR A 41 14.08 -3.03 -8.83
CA TYR A 41 13.67 -3.73 -10.06
C TYR A 41 13.62 -5.26 -9.87
N ASP A 42 13.05 -5.70 -8.75
CA ASP A 42 12.91 -7.11 -8.36
C ASP A 42 14.20 -7.91 -8.15
N HIS A 43 15.36 -7.27 -8.18
CA HIS A 43 16.63 -7.86 -7.81
C HIS A 43 17.07 -7.46 -6.40
N ILE A 44 17.55 -8.43 -5.62
CA ILE A 44 18.33 -8.17 -4.41
C ILE A 44 19.74 -7.75 -4.83
N LEU A 45 20.22 -6.64 -4.28
CA LEU A 45 21.48 -6.02 -4.67
C LEU A 45 22.60 -6.35 -3.70
N SER A 46 23.84 -6.16 -4.14
CA SER A 46 25.05 -6.36 -3.35
C SER A 46 26.00 -5.17 -3.45
N PRO A 47 26.71 -4.78 -2.38
CA PRO A 47 26.57 -5.28 -1.01
C PRO A 47 25.26 -4.79 -0.35
N ASP A 48 24.98 -5.33 0.84
CA ASP A 48 23.89 -4.85 1.71
C ASP A 48 24.10 -3.40 2.15
N ILE A 49 23.03 -2.74 2.61
CA ILE A 49 23.08 -1.39 3.18
C ILE A 49 23.22 -1.51 4.70
N PRO A 50 24.39 -1.21 5.29
CA PRO A 50 24.60 -1.43 6.72
C PRO A 50 23.57 -0.70 7.58
N ASP A 51 23.11 -1.37 8.63
CA ASP A 51 22.12 -0.88 9.61
C ASP A 51 20.70 -0.65 9.08
N LYS A 52 20.43 -0.86 7.79
CA LYS A 52 19.09 -0.68 7.22
C LYS A 52 18.05 -1.48 8.01
N GLY A 53 18.30 -2.74 8.32
CA GLY A 53 17.36 -3.57 9.05
C GLY A 53 17.02 -3.01 10.44
N LYS A 54 18.02 -2.42 11.12
CA LYS A 54 17.82 -1.77 12.43
C LYS A 54 16.97 -0.52 12.31
N VAL A 55 17.28 0.33 11.33
CA VAL A 55 16.53 1.56 11.08
C VAL A 55 15.07 1.27 10.74
N LEU A 56 14.81 0.33 9.82
CA LEU A 56 13.42 -0.01 9.43
C LEU A 56 12.62 -0.62 10.59
N THR A 57 13.26 -1.48 11.39
CA THR A 57 12.64 -2.05 12.58
C THR A 57 12.31 -0.95 13.59
N GLY A 58 13.26 -0.05 13.87
CA GLY A 58 13.03 1.09 14.74
C GLY A 58 11.86 1.95 14.27
N ILE A 59 11.83 2.33 12.98
CA ILE A 59 10.74 3.14 12.40
C ILE A 59 9.38 2.45 12.62
N SER A 60 9.29 1.15 12.35
CA SER A 60 8.05 0.39 12.54
C SER A 60 7.62 0.39 14.02
N LEU A 61 8.55 0.13 14.95
CA LEU A 61 8.27 0.15 16.40
C LEU A 61 7.76 1.52 16.86
N TRP A 62 8.37 2.59 16.37
CA TRP A 62 7.92 3.95 16.68
C TRP A 62 6.50 4.21 16.15
N TRP A 63 6.20 3.82 14.91
CA TRP A 63 4.87 3.95 14.33
C TRP A 63 3.81 3.10 15.01
N PHE A 64 4.13 1.87 15.45
CA PHE A 64 3.21 1.06 16.25
C PHE A 64 2.76 1.80 17.51
N GLY A 65 3.69 2.53 18.17
CA GLY A 65 3.34 3.40 19.29
C GLY A 65 2.47 4.59 18.89
N GLN A 66 2.79 5.27 17.78
CA GLN A 66 2.01 6.42 17.29
C GLN A 66 0.59 6.04 16.83
N LEU A 67 0.35 4.79 16.44
CA LEU A 67 -0.90 4.31 15.86
C LEU A 67 -1.75 3.47 16.83
N ALA A 68 -1.35 3.33 18.09
CA ALA A 68 -1.99 2.45 19.07
C ALA A 68 -3.46 2.79 19.36
N ASP A 69 -3.86 4.04 19.18
CA ASP A 69 -5.23 4.56 19.29
C ASP A 69 -6.06 4.37 18.00
N VAL A 70 -5.41 4.02 16.87
CA VAL A 70 -6.05 3.83 15.57
C VAL A 70 -6.30 2.34 15.30
N VAL A 71 -5.31 1.50 15.58
CA VAL A 71 -5.35 0.07 15.25
C VAL A 71 -4.41 -0.72 16.16
N GLU A 72 -4.85 -1.92 16.55
CA GLU A 72 -3.98 -2.90 17.19
C GLU A 72 -2.94 -3.45 16.20
N ASN A 73 -1.81 -3.91 16.70
CA ASN A 73 -0.74 -4.45 15.87
C ASN A 73 -0.21 -5.78 16.39
N HIS A 74 0.58 -6.45 15.57
CA HIS A 74 1.10 -7.79 15.84
C HIS A 74 2.30 -7.84 16.80
N LEU A 75 2.81 -6.71 17.30
CA LEU A 75 4.01 -6.69 18.14
C LEU A 75 3.74 -7.35 19.49
N VAL A 76 4.59 -8.31 19.86
CA VAL A 76 4.55 -8.97 21.18
C VAL A 76 5.69 -8.51 22.06
N SER A 77 6.92 -8.47 21.52
CA SER A 77 8.12 -8.15 22.29
C SER A 77 9.28 -7.74 21.40
N THR A 78 10.17 -6.92 21.94
CA THR A 78 11.49 -6.61 21.37
C THR A 78 12.63 -7.39 22.06
N ASP A 79 12.31 -8.26 23.02
CA ASP A 79 13.25 -9.22 23.60
C ASP A 79 13.53 -10.33 22.58
N VAL A 80 14.68 -10.21 21.91
CA VAL A 80 15.11 -11.03 20.78
C VAL A 80 16.56 -11.48 20.96
N PRO A 81 17.02 -12.53 20.27
CA PRO A 81 18.41 -12.96 20.35
C PRO A 81 19.39 -11.83 20.01
N GLU A 82 20.48 -11.74 20.76
CA GLU A 82 21.53 -10.70 20.61
C GLU A 82 22.02 -10.56 19.15
N ALA A 83 22.10 -11.67 18.41
CA ALA A 83 22.52 -11.69 17.01
C ALA A 83 21.65 -10.82 16.07
N VAL A 84 20.40 -10.55 16.46
CA VAL A 84 19.43 -9.75 15.70
C VAL A 84 18.88 -8.56 16.50
N ALA A 85 19.56 -8.18 17.59
CA ALA A 85 19.18 -7.05 18.42
C ALA A 85 19.02 -5.76 17.59
N GLY A 86 17.92 -5.06 17.83
CA GLY A 86 17.53 -3.82 17.15
C GLY A 86 17.00 -3.99 15.72
N ARG A 87 17.07 -5.18 15.12
CA ARG A 87 16.57 -5.47 13.76
C ARG A 87 15.52 -6.59 13.70
N ALA A 88 15.03 -7.01 14.86
CA ALA A 88 14.02 -8.05 14.95
C ALA A 88 13.00 -7.73 16.04
N MET A 89 11.83 -8.35 15.90
CA MET A 89 10.75 -8.29 16.86
C MET A 89 10.05 -9.66 16.92
N VAL A 90 9.54 -10.01 18.10
CA VAL A 90 8.60 -11.12 18.26
C VAL A 90 7.21 -10.60 17.97
N VAL A 91 6.50 -11.29 17.07
CA VAL A 91 5.18 -10.89 16.59
C VAL A 91 4.19 -12.04 16.69
N GLU A 92 2.90 -11.72 16.73
CA GLU A 92 1.82 -12.69 16.61
C GLU A 92 1.82 -13.33 15.22
N GLU A 93 1.61 -14.65 15.16
CA GLU A 93 1.30 -15.34 13.91
C GLU A 93 -0.16 -15.05 13.55
N LEU A 94 -0.38 -14.45 12.38
CA LEU A 94 -1.69 -14.01 11.91
C LEU A 94 -2.11 -14.73 10.62
N GLU A 95 -3.41 -14.87 10.42
CA GLU A 95 -3.96 -15.17 9.10
C GLU A 95 -3.94 -13.88 8.26
N MET A 96 -2.90 -13.70 7.44
CA MET A 96 -2.72 -12.47 6.65
C MET A 96 -3.76 -12.36 5.53
N PHE A 97 -4.33 -11.17 5.35
CA PHE A 97 -5.16 -10.90 4.17
C PHE A 97 -4.28 -10.85 2.91
N PRO A 98 -4.69 -11.46 1.78
CA PRO A 98 -3.87 -11.60 0.58
C PRO A 98 -3.86 -10.32 -0.28
N VAL A 99 -3.83 -9.15 0.35
CA VAL A 99 -3.93 -7.84 -0.30
C VAL A 99 -2.95 -6.85 0.31
N GLU A 100 -2.38 -6.03 -0.55
CA GLU A 100 -1.61 -4.85 -0.18
C GLU A 100 -2.56 -3.66 -0.03
N CYS A 101 -2.64 -3.11 1.18
CA CYS A 101 -3.52 -1.97 1.47
C CYS A 101 -2.74 -0.67 1.24
N VAL A 102 -2.79 -0.16 0.01
CA VAL A 102 -2.09 1.08 -0.37
C VAL A 102 -3.02 2.29 -0.22
N VAL A 103 -2.51 3.36 0.38
CA VAL A 103 -3.16 4.68 0.40
C VAL A 103 -2.26 5.71 -0.23
N ARG A 104 -2.84 6.58 -1.05
CA ARG A 104 -2.15 7.66 -1.77
C ARG A 104 -2.78 8.99 -1.41
N GLY A 105 -2.00 9.94 -0.91
CA GLY A 105 -2.42 11.35 -0.86
C GLY A 105 -1.75 12.19 -1.94
N TYR A 106 -0.77 11.63 -2.65
CA TYR A 106 -0.11 12.25 -3.78
C TYR A 106 -0.05 11.28 -4.96
N LEU A 107 -0.23 11.80 -6.16
CA LEU A 107 -0.25 11.02 -7.40
C LEU A 107 1.16 10.80 -7.93
N THR A 108 1.66 9.57 -7.85
CA THR A 108 2.99 9.19 -8.38
C THR A 108 3.03 7.70 -8.71
N GLY A 109 4.16 7.21 -9.22
CA GLY A 109 4.41 5.79 -9.45
C GLY A 109 3.35 5.12 -10.32
N SER A 110 2.88 3.93 -9.92
CA SER A 110 1.86 3.18 -10.66
C SER A 110 0.54 3.94 -10.77
N GLY A 111 0.13 4.69 -9.73
CA GLY A 111 -1.07 5.52 -9.79
C GLY A 111 -0.96 6.64 -10.83
N TRP A 112 0.20 7.28 -10.96
CA TRP A 112 0.42 8.26 -12.03
C TRP A 112 0.36 7.60 -13.42
N ALA A 113 1.01 6.44 -13.59
CA ALA A 113 1.02 5.72 -14.86
C ALA A 113 -0.39 5.28 -15.31
N GLU A 114 -1.26 4.90 -14.36
CA GLU A 114 -2.67 4.58 -14.62
C GLU A 114 -3.48 5.84 -14.97
N TYR A 115 -3.35 6.90 -14.18
CA TYR A 115 -4.04 8.17 -14.41
C TYR A 115 -3.75 8.76 -15.80
N GLN A 116 -2.52 8.62 -16.31
CA GLN A 116 -2.16 9.07 -17.67
C GLN A 116 -2.97 8.36 -18.78
N LYS A 117 -3.45 7.14 -18.53
CA LYS A 117 -4.20 6.33 -19.50
C LYS A 117 -5.70 6.55 -19.37
N THR A 118 -6.21 6.50 -18.14
CA THR A 118 -7.66 6.40 -17.88
C THR A 118 -8.23 7.60 -17.13
N ARG A 119 -7.39 8.49 -16.58
CA ARG A 119 -7.76 9.51 -15.60
C ARG A 119 -8.40 8.95 -14.33
N SER A 120 -8.09 7.70 -14.01
CA SER A 120 -8.49 7.02 -12.78
C SER A 120 -7.32 6.28 -12.14
N VAL A 121 -7.48 5.88 -10.88
CA VAL A 121 -6.57 4.96 -10.18
C VAL A 121 -7.41 3.95 -9.41
N CYS A 122 -7.24 2.65 -9.66
CA CYS A 122 -8.05 1.58 -9.06
C CYS A 122 -9.57 1.82 -9.24
N GLY A 123 -9.97 2.31 -10.42
CA GLY A 123 -11.37 2.65 -10.73
C GLY A 123 -11.87 3.98 -10.14
N ILE A 124 -11.06 4.70 -9.35
CA ILE A 124 -11.42 6.00 -8.76
C ILE A 124 -11.09 7.11 -9.75
N GLU A 125 -12.11 7.80 -10.27
CA GLU A 125 -11.91 8.95 -11.16
C GLU A 125 -11.21 10.11 -10.43
N LEU A 126 -10.22 10.71 -11.09
CA LEU A 126 -9.46 11.83 -10.55
C LEU A 126 -9.67 13.10 -11.40
N PRO A 127 -9.56 14.30 -10.79
CA PRO A 127 -9.67 15.56 -11.52
C PRO A 127 -8.66 15.66 -12.66
N GLY A 128 -9.02 16.39 -13.73
CA GLY A 128 -8.09 16.71 -14.82
C GLY A 128 -6.96 17.66 -14.39
N GLY A 129 -5.84 17.62 -15.12
CA GLY A 129 -4.74 18.58 -14.94
C GLY A 129 -3.72 18.22 -13.87
N LEU A 130 -3.83 17.03 -13.26
CA LEU A 130 -2.82 16.52 -12.33
C LEU A 130 -1.53 16.18 -13.09
N LYS A 131 -0.41 16.33 -12.37
CA LYS A 131 0.96 15.97 -12.77
C LYS A 131 1.51 14.93 -11.80
N ASP A 132 2.59 14.24 -12.17
CA ASP A 132 3.37 13.43 -11.21
C ASP A 132 3.77 14.28 -9.99
N GLY A 133 3.60 13.75 -8.79
CA GLY A 133 3.79 14.47 -7.52
C GLY A 133 2.65 15.39 -7.10
N SER A 134 1.53 15.46 -7.83
CA SER A 134 0.40 16.30 -7.42
C SER A 134 -0.23 15.78 -6.13
N ARG A 135 -0.57 16.68 -5.21
CA ARG A 135 -1.42 16.34 -4.07
C ARG A 135 -2.83 16.05 -4.58
N LEU A 136 -3.42 14.95 -4.10
CA LEU A 136 -4.80 14.60 -4.39
C LEU A 136 -5.77 15.46 -3.55
N PRO A 137 -7.01 15.70 -4.01
CA PRO A 137 -8.01 16.41 -3.22
C PRO A 137 -8.25 15.74 -1.86
N GLU A 138 -8.32 14.40 -1.87
CA GLU A 138 -8.45 13.55 -0.69
C GLU A 138 -7.55 12.31 -0.88
N PRO A 139 -7.04 11.71 0.21
CA PRO A 139 -6.33 10.44 0.12
C PRO A 139 -7.26 9.33 -0.40
N ILE A 140 -6.76 8.51 -1.31
CA ILE A 140 -7.50 7.40 -1.91
C ILE A 140 -6.91 6.06 -1.49
N PHE A 141 -7.78 5.08 -1.26
CA PHE A 141 -7.41 3.69 -1.01
C PHE A 141 -7.35 2.94 -2.34
N THR A 142 -6.18 2.40 -2.67
CA THR A 142 -5.86 1.79 -3.97
C THR A 142 -5.27 0.40 -3.75
N PRO A 143 -6.10 -0.61 -3.39
CA PRO A 143 -5.60 -1.93 -3.02
C PRO A 143 -4.88 -2.61 -4.20
N ALA A 144 -3.96 -3.51 -3.87
CA ALA A 144 -3.32 -4.39 -4.85
C ALA A 144 -3.32 -5.85 -4.37
N THR A 145 -3.39 -6.80 -5.29
CA THR A 145 -3.20 -8.22 -4.97
C THR A 145 -1.71 -8.51 -4.82
N LYS A 146 -1.37 -9.42 -3.91
CA LYS A 146 0.00 -9.95 -3.82
C LYS A 146 0.20 -10.99 -4.91
N ALA A 147 1.10 -10.72 -5.84
CA ALA A 147 1.45 -11.68 -6.87
C ALA A 147 2.41 -12.76 -6.32
N GLU A 148 2.54 -13.89 -7.03
CA GLU A 148 3.54 -14.90 -6.67
C GLU A 148 4.96 -14.36 -6.86
N TYR A 149 5.96 -14.98 -6.22
CA TYR A 149 7.35 -14.52 -6.27
C TYR A 149 7.87 -14.47 -7.72
N GLY A 150 8.10 -13.27 -8.24
CA GLY A 150 8.56 -13.02 -9.61
C GLY A 150 7.56 -12.29 -10.50
N GLU A 151 6.32 -12.11 -10.03
CA GLU A 151 5.30 -11.31 -10.67
C GLU A 151 5.13 -9.94 -9.96
N HIS A 152 4.48 -8.99 -10.62
CA HIS A 152 4.22 -7.67 -10.06
C HIS A 152 2.84 -7.62 -9.40
N ASP A 153 2.75 -6.96 -8.25
CA ASP A 153 1.47 -6.70 -7.59
C ASP A 153 0.53 -5.93 -8.54
N GLU A 154 -0.73 -6.36 -8.60
CA GLU A 154 -1.73 -5.80 -9.51
C GLU A 154 -2.68 -4.90 -8.74
N ASN A 155 -2.77 -3.63 -9.16
CA ASN A 155 -3.78 -2.70 -8.67
C ASN A 155 -5.17 -3.27 -8.95
N ILE A 156 -6.02 -3.35 -7.93
CA ILE A 156 -7.40 -3.80 -8.06
C ILE A 156 -8.37 -2.69 -7.62
N ASP A 157 -9.58 -2.71 -8.15
CA ASP A 157 -10.65 -1.84 -7.69
C ASP A 157 -11.28 -2.36 -6.37
N PHE A 158 -12.14 -1.54 -5.78
CA PHE A 158 -12.76 -1.88 -4.49
C PHE A 158 -13.73 -3.06 -4.59
N ASP A 159 -14.44 -3.23 -5.70
CA ASP A 159 -15.39 -4.33 -5.89
C ASP A 159 -14.66 -5.67 -6.01
N THR A 160 -13.49 -5.68 -6.67
CA THR A 160 -12.59 -6.83 -6.71
C THR A 160 -12.09 -7.18 -5.32
N LEU A 161 -11.69 -6.19 -4.51
CA LEU A 161 -11.31 -6.43 -3.11
C LEU A 161 -12.47 -7.06 -2.31
N VAL A 162 -13.70 -6.54 -2.47
CA VAL A 162 -14.90 -7.12 -1.83
C VAL A 162 -15.09 -8.58 -2.22
N GLY A 163 -14.84 -8.94 -3.48
CA GLY A 163 -14.87 -10.33 -3.95
C GLY A 163 -13.83 -11.24 -3.28
N ILE A 164 -12.68 -10.69 -2.88
CA ILE A 164 -11.56 -11.45 -2.26
C ILE A 164 -11.79 -11.64 -0.76
N VAL A 165 -12.11 -10.57 -0.03
CA VAL A 165 -12.14 -10.59 1.45
C VAL A 165 -13.54 -10.45 2.06
N GLY A 166 -14.57 -10.19 1.24
CA GLY A 166 -15.92 -9.90 1.70
C GLY A 166 -16.14 -8.42 2.01
N ALA A 167 -17.40 -7.97 1.96
CA ALA A 167 -17.76 -6.55 2.03
C ALA A 167 -17.36 -5.88 3.36
N ASP A 168 -17.66 -6.52 4.49
CA ASP A 168 -17.38 -5.96 5.82
C ASP A 168 -15.88 -5.81 6.05
N VAL A 169 -15.09 -6.81 5.66
CA VAL A 169 -13.63 -6.78 5.78
C VAL A 169 -13.05 -5.73 4.84
N ALA A 170 -13.48 -5.68 3.58
CA ALA A 170 -13.00 -4.69 2.62
C ALA A 170 -13.26 -3.25 3.09
N ALA A 171 -14.45 -2.99 3.65
CA ALA A 171 -14.79 -1.71 4.23
C ALA A 171 -13.88 -1.34 5.42
N GLU A 172 -13.60 -2.32 6.29
CA GLU A 172 -12.75 -2.11 7.46
C GLU A 172 -11.27 -1.90 7.09
N LEU A 173 -10.73 -2.70 6.16
CA LEU A 173 -9.38 -2.50 5.63
C LEU A 173 -9.21 -1.10 5.02
N ARG A 174 -10.20 -0.64 4.23
CA ARG A 174 -10.20 0.73 3.69
C ARG A 174 -10.22 1.77 4.80
N ARG A 175 -11.11 1.62 5.78
CA ARG A 175 -11.26 2.56 6.91
C ARG A 175 -9.96 2.68 7.71
N LEU A 176 -9.38 1.55 8.12
CA LEU A 176 -8.13 1.49 8.88
C LEU A 176 -6.97 2.07 8.08
N SER A 177 -6.83 1.71 6.80
CA SER A 177 -5.75 2.21 5.95
C SER A 177 -5.79 3.73 5.80
N LEU A 178 -6.97 4.29 5.54
CA LEU A 178 -7.15 5.75 5.44
C LEU A 178 -6.89 6.45 6.77
N ALA A 179 -7.32 5.87 7.90
CA ALA A 179 -7.07 6.43 9.23
C ALA A 179 -5.58 6.43 9.60
N ILE A 180 -4.88 5.31 9.34
CA ILE A 180 -3.42 5.20 9.52
C ILE A 180 -2.72 6.25 8.66
N TYR A 181 -3.06 6.33 7.37
CA TYR A 181 -2.46 7.31 6.46
C TYR A 181 -2.71 8.74 6.95
N ALA A 182 -3.94 9.10 7.31
CA ALA A 182 -4.27 10.45 7.75
C ALA A 182 -3.45 10.87 8.97
N LYS A 183 -3.34 9.99 9.98
CA LYS A 183 -2.53 10.26 11.18
C LYS A 183 -1.04 10.36 10.84
N ALA A 184 -0.53 9.42 10.06
CA ALA A 184 0.88 9.38 9.67
C ALA A 184 1.28 10.58 8.79
N GLU A 185 0.43 10.99 7.86
CA GLU A 185 0.64 12.13 6.97
C GLU A 185 0.75 13.42 7.77
N GLN A 186 -0.14 13.65 8.73
CA GLN A 186 -0.08 14.81 9.60
C GLN A 186 1.23 14.83 10.41
N ILE A 187 1.55 13.72 11.07
CA ILE A 187 2.76 13.54 11.87
C ILE A 187 4.05 13.72 11.05
N ALA A 188 4.08 13.26 9.80
CA ALA A 188 5.21 13.43 8.90
C ALA A 188 5.31 14.89 8.39
N ARG A 189 4.17 15.49 8.02
CA ARG A 189 4.08 16.86 7.51
C ARG A 189 4.60 17.87 8.53
N ASP A 190 4.24 17.71 9.80
CA ASP A 190 4.70 18.57 10.89
C ASP A 190 6.22 18.51 11.10
N ARG A 191 6.88 17.46 10.56
CA ARG A 191 8.34 17.29 10.56
C ARG A 191 8.99 17.57 9.21
N GLY A 192 8.27 18.24 8.31
CA GLY A 192 8.78 18.64 7.00
C GLY A 192 8.91 17.48 6.00
N ILE A 193 8.18 16.38 6.22
CA ILE A 193 8.14 15.24 5.32
C ILE A 193 6.75 15.12 4.69
N ILE A 194 6.69 14.96 3.38
CA ILE A 194 5.47 14.57 2.68
C ILE A 194 5.39 13.04 2.61
N LEU A 195 4.34 12.45 3.16
CA LEU A 195 4.00 11.04 2.94
C LEU A 195 3.17 10.93 1.66
N ALA A 196 3.80 10.62 0.52
CA ALA A 196 3.14 10.59 -0.77
C ALA A 196 2.14 9.44 -0.88
N ASP A 197 2.60 8.25 -0.55
CA ASP A 197 1.81 7.03 -0.43
C ASP A 197 2.45 6.07 0.57
N THR A 198 1.66 5.12 1.06
CA THR A 198 2.12 4.03 1.90
C THR A 198 1.39 2.75 1.57
N LYS A 199 2.06 1.62 1.79
CA LYS A 199 1.45 0.31 1.89
C LYS A 199 1.45 -0.14 3.34
N VAL A 200 0.32 -0.68 3.79
CA VAL A 200 0.22 -1.46 5.03
C VAL A 200 -0.37 -2.82 4.74
N GLU A 201 -0.20 -3.75 5.68
CA GLU A 201 -0.78 -5.09 5.60
C GLU A 201 -1.50 -5.43 6.89
N PHE A 202 -2.57 -6.19 6.77
CA PHE A 202 -3.37 -6.61 7.90
C PHE A 202 -3.44 -8.13 7.96
N GLY A 203 -3.57 -8.64 9.17
CA GLY A 203 -3.90 -10.02 9.42
C GLY A 203 -5.07 -10.13 10.38
N ARG A 204 -5.61 -11.35 10.46
CA ARG A 204 -6.69 -11.70 11.35
C ARG A 204 -6.18 -12.57 12.49
N ARG A 205 -6.55 -12.20 13.72
CA ARG A 205 -6.40 -13.06 14.89
C ARG A 205 -7.46 -14.18 14.90
N ALA A 206 -7.25 -15.18 15.74
CA ALA A 206 -8.17 -16.30 15.89
C ALA A 206 -9.58 -15.91 16.36
N ASP A 207 -9.71 -14.81 17.10
CA ASP A 207 -11.00 -14.24 17.54
C ASP A 207 -11.71 -13.41 16.44
N GLY A 208 -11.04 -13.23 15.30
CA GLY A 208 -11.55 -12.50 14.16
C GLY A 208 -11.11 -11.03 14.09
N THR A 209 -10.38 -10.52 15.09
CA THR A 209 -9.88 -9.14 15.14
C THR A 209 -8.90 -8.86 14.01
N ILE A 210 -9.09 -7.75 13.30
CA ILE A 210 -8.17 -7.26 12.27
C ILE A 210 -7.09 -6.44 12.94
N VAL A 211 -5.82 -6.79 12.70
CA VAL A 211 -4.67 -6.10 13.28
C VAL A 211 -3.65 -5.78 12.21
N LEU A 212 -2.92 -4.70 12.44
CA LEU A 212 -1.81 -4.26 11.61
C LEU A 212 -0.62 -5.22 11.76
N GLY A 213 -0.17 -5.78 10.65
CA GLY A 213 1.00 -6.65 10.59
C GLY A 213 2.14 -6.00 9.81
N ASP A 214 3.11 -6.83 9.46
CA ASP A 214 4.23 -6.46 8.58
C ASP A 214 5.12 -5.31 9.13
N GLU A 215 5.87 -4.65 8.27
CA GLU A 215 6.50 -3.37 8.60
C GLU A 215 5.53 -2.21 8.34
N VAL A 216 5.72 -1.10 9.04
CA VAL A 216 4.76 0.02 8.97
C VAL A 216 5.48 1.34 8.73
N LEU A 217 5.06 2.04 7.67
CA LEU A 217 5.45 3.42 7.37
C LEU A 217 6.97 3.64 7.33
N THR A 218 7.67 2.68 6.75
CA THR A 218 9.12 2.72 6.53
C THR A 218 9.44 3.26 5.13
N PRO A 219 10.66 3.72 4.85
CA PRO A 219 11.03 4.09 3.48
C PRO A 219 11.02 2.91 2.49
N ASP A 220 10.88 1.66 2.94
CA ASP A 220 10.69 0.50 2.06
C ASP A 220 9.21 0.29 1.70
N SER A 221 8.28 0.70 2.57
CA SER A 221 6.83 0.55 2.42
C SER A 221 6.09 1.86 2.05
N SER A 222 6.80 3.00 2.09
CA SER A 222 6.23 4.33 1.87
C SER A 222 7.15 5.22 1.06
N ARG A 223 6.56 6.13 0.28
CA ARG A 223 7.29 7.24 -0.37
C ARG A 223 7.24 8.47 0.52
N PHE A 224 8.36 8.76 1.17
CA PHE A 224 8.57 9.99 1.92
C PHE A 224 9.34 10.99 1.06
N TRP A 225 8.83 12.20 0.89
CA TRP A 225 9.50 13.29 0.17
C TRP A 225 9.89 14.43 1.11
N ASP A 226 10.98 15.11 0.79
CA ASP A 226 11.34 16.35 1.49
C ASP A 226 10.37 17.46 1.08
N ALA A 227 9.63 18.01 2.04
CA ALA A 227 8.62 19.04 1.75
C ALA A 227 9.22 20.33 1.17
N ARG A 228 10.52 20.59 1.41
CA ARG A 228 11.22 21.79 0.92
C ARG A 228 11.45 21.76 -0.59
N ASP A 229 11.60 20.55 -1.15
CA ASP A 229 11.93 20.34 -2.55
C ASP A 229 10.73 19.83 -3.37
N TRP A 230 9.56 19.68 -2.73
CA TRP A 230 8.38 19.16 -3.39
C TRP A 230 7.73 20.19 -4.31
N HIS A 231 7.45 19.76 -5.54
CA HIS A 231 6.53 20.47 -6.43
C HIS A 231 5.91 19.51 -7.47
N PRO A 232 4.64 19.70 -7.86
CA PRO A 232 4.02 18.92 -8.93
C PRO A 232 4.80 19.03 -10.25
N GLY A 233 5.03 17.89 -10.90
CA GLY A 233 5.88 17.72 -12.08
C GLY A 233 7.38 17.72 -11.80
N GLY A 234 7.79 17.78 -10.53
CA GLY A 234 9.18 17.72 -10.08
C GLY A 234 9.70 16.30 -9.90
N LYS A 235 11.01 16.19 -9.65
CA LYS A 235 11.66 14.91 -9.34
C LYS A 235 11.34 14.38 -7.93
N ASN A 236 10.84 15.23 -7.03
CA ASN A 236 10.43 14.95 -5.64
C ASN A 236 11.37 13.96 -4.93
N PRO A 237 12.53 14.43 -4.41
CA PRO A 237 13.54 13.57 -3.81
C PRO A 237 12.97 12.72 -2.67
N SER A 238 13.05 11.40 -2.82
CA SER A 238 12.54 10.45 -1.84
C SER A 238 13.56 10.11 -0.74
N PHE A 239 13.08 9.80 0.46
CA PHE A 239 13.87 9.27 1.57
C PHE A 239 14.10 7.74 1.46
N ASP A 240 13.74 7.14 0.32
CA ASP A 240 13.83 5.71 0.06
C ASP A 240 15.11 5.31 -0.73
N LYS A 241 14.96 4.31 -1.60
CA LYS A 241 15.98 3.71 -2.46
C LYS A 241 16.32 4.57 -3.70
N GLN A 242 15.95 5.85 -3.74
CA GLN A 242 16.14 6.69 -4.93
C GLN A 242 17.59 6.77 -5.41
N PHE A 243 18.58 6.88 -4.51
CA PHE A 243 20.01 6.89 -4.89
C PHE A 243 20.44 5.60 -5.60
N VAL A 244 19.90 4.45 -5.17
CA VAL A 244 20.15 3.15 -5.79
C VAL A 244 19.49 3.09 -7.18
N ARG A 245 18.21 3.51 -7.28
CA ARG A 245 17.48 3.53 -8.57
C ARG A 245 18.14 4.45 -9.60
N ASP A 246 18.53 5.65 -9.18
CA ASP A 246 19.21 6.61 -10.04
C ASP A 246 20.56 6.09 -10.51
N TRP A 247 21.37 5.52 -9.61
CA TRP A 247 22.64 4.95 -9.99
C TRP A 247 22.48 3.76 -10.96
N LEU A 248 21.55 2.84 -10.69
CA LEU A 248 21.26 1.73 -11.59
C LEU A 248 20.82 2.23 -12.97
N THR A 249 19.91 3.20 -13.03
CA THR A 249 19.32 3.68 -14.29
C THR A 249 20.28 4.54 -15.11
N PHE A 250 21.06 5.41 -14.47
CA PHE A 250 21.81 6.47 -15.16
C PHE A 250 23.33 6.36 -15.01
N GLY A 251 23.82 5.73 -13.94
CA GLY A 251 25.25 5.71 -13.60
C GLY A 251 25.95 4.38 -13.87
N SER A 252 25.21 3.27 -13.88
CA SER A 252 25.78 1.92 -13.89
C SER A 252 25.98 1.33 -15.28
N GLY A 253 25.26 1.85 -16.29
CA GLY A 253 25.18 1.26 -17.63
C GLY A 253 24.34 -0.02 -17.71
N TRP A 254 23.74 -0.46 -16.59
CA TRP A 254 22.87 -1.62 -16.53
C TRP A 254 21.47 -1.30 -17.07
N ASN A 255 20.88 -2.26 -17.76
CA ASN A 255 19.52 -2.16 -18.28
C ASN A 255 18.61 -3.09 -17.47
N SER A 256 17.64 -2.53 -16.75
CA SER A 256 16.70 -3.31 -15.93
C SER A 256 15.75 -4.22 -16.74
N LYS A 257 15.78 -4.14 -18.08
CA LYS A 257 15.03 -5.03 -18.99
C LYS A 257 15.91 -6.13 -19.58
N SER A 258 17.21 -6.18 -19.28
CA SER A 258 18.06 -7.28 -19.70
C SER A 258 18.02 -8.43 -18.69
N GLU A 259 18.47 -9.61 -19.09
CA GLU A 259 18.64 -10.76 -18.19
C GLU A 259 19.91 -10.65 -17.32
N GLU A 260 20.68 -9.58 -17.47
CA GLU A 260 21.92 -9.39 -16.72
C GLU A 260 21.62 -9.04 -15.27
N LYS A 261 22.39 -9.63 -14.35
CA LYS A 261 22.30 -9.26 -12.94
C LYS A 261 22.74 -7.80 -12.74
N PRO A 262 22.10 -7.06 -11.83
CA PRO A 262 22.52 -5.70 -11.53
C PRO A 262 23.97 -5.68 -11.02
N PRO A 263 24.74 -4.64 -11.38
CA PRO A 263 26.12 -4.49 -10.95
C PRO A 263 26.21 -4.24 -9.45
N VAL A 264 27.40 -4.51 -8.89
CA VAL A 264 27.71 -4.24 -7.48
C VAL A 264 27.59 -2.75 -7.20
N LEU A 265 26.89 -2.40 -6.13
CA LEU A 265 26.72 -1.01 -5.70
C LEU A 265 28.07 -0.43 -5.26
N PRO A 266 28.46 0.77 -5.73
CA PRO A 266 29.64 1.47 -5.26
C PRO A 266 29.46 1.89 -3.80
N ASP A 267 30.56 1.94 -3.05
CA ASP A 267 30.56 2.37 -1.64
C ASP A 267 29.91 3.75 -1.43
N SER A 268 30.03 4.66 -2.39
CA SER A 268 29.40 5.99 -2.33
C SER A 268 27.87 5.91 -2.38
N VAL A 269 27.30 4.99 -3.17
CA VAL A 269 25.85 4.76 -3.26
C VAL A 269 25.36 4.08 -1.99
N VAL A 270 26.12 3.10 -1.47
CA VAL A 270 25.81 2.43 -0.20
C VAL A 270 25.79 3.44 0.95
N ALA A 271 26.83 4.28 1.06
CA ALA A 271 26.94 5.29 2.11
C ALA A 271 25.85 6.36 2.00
N ALA A 272 25.54 6.86 0.79
CA ALA A 272 24.47 7.82 0.57
C ALA A 272 23.10 7.24 0.92
N THR A 273 22.86 5.98 0.54
CA THR A 273 21.61 5.26 0.84
C THR A 273 21.46 5.04 2.35
N ARG A 274 22.50 4.55 3.04
CA ARG A 274 22.50 4.41 4.51
C ARG A 274 22.22 5.75 5.20
N LYS A 275 22.89 6.82 4.77
CA LYS A 275 22.66 8.19 5.29
C LYS A 275 21.19 8.60 5.13
N ARG A 276 20.57 8.26 4.01
CA ARG A 276 19.17 8.63 3.75
C ARG A 276 18.18 7.91 4.67
N TYR A 277 18.39 6.62 4.97
CA TYR A 277 17.58 5.91 5.96
C TYR A 277 17.73 6.52 7.37
N LEU A 278 18.96 6.86 7.78
CA LEU A 278 19.21 7.50 9.07
C LEU A 278 18.56 8.90 9.16
N GLU A 279 18.62 9.68 8.08
CA GLU A 279 17.92 10.96 7.97
C GLU A 279 16.40 10.77 8.08
N ALA A 280 15.84 9.77 7.40
CA ALA A 280 14.41 9.47 7.46
C ALA A 280 13.97 9.16 8.92
N TRP A 281 14.71 8.29 9.61
CA TRP A 281 14.48 8.03 11.03
C TRP A 281 14.54 9.31 11.86
N SER A 282 15.63 10.08 11.73
CA SER A 282 15.85 11.23 12.59
C SER A 282 14.78 12.30 12.39
N MET A 283 14.39 12.55 11.13
CA MET A 283 13.33 13.50 10.82
C MET A 283 11.96 12.99 11.26
N LEU A 284 11.62 11.70 11.07
CA LEU A 284 10.33 11.16 11.48
C LEU A 284 10.15 11.11 13.00
N THR A 285 11.19 10.71 13.73
CA THR A 285 11.10 10.44 15.17
C THR A 285 11.54 11.63 16.03
N GLY A 286 12.35 12.55 15.48
CA GLY A 286 13.05 13.57 16.25
C GLY A 286 14.24 13.05 17.06
N ILE A 287 14.58 11.75 16.95
CA ILE A 287 15.66 11.10 17.70
C ILE A 287 16.93 11.09 16.84
N ALA A 288 18.07 11.47 17.44
CA ALA A 288 19.32 11.68 16.71
C ALA A 288 19.95 10.38 16.16
N ASP A 289 19.86 9.27 16.88
CA ASP A 289 20.51 8.02 16.48
C ASP A 289 19.60 6.80 16.74
N PRO A 290 19.16 6.07 15.68
CA PRO A 290 18.42 4.81 15.83
C PRO A 290 19.29 3.67 16.39
N LEU A 291 20.62 3.86 16.41
CA LEU A 291 21.61 2.86 16.77
C LEU A 291 22.22 3.12 18.16
N ALA A 292 21.91 4.26 18.78
CA ALA A 292 22.21 4.50 20.18
C ALA A 292 21.29 3.58 20.99
N GLY A 293 21.88 2.55 21.61
CA GLY A 293 21.18 1.39 22.15
C GLY A 293 19.86 1.73 22.85
N THR A 294 18.82 1.00 22.47
CA THR A 294 17.54 0.94 23.19
C THR A 294 17.77 0.33 24.57
N ASN A 295 18.27 1.12 25.51
CA ASN A 295 18.02 0.88 26.92
C ASN A 295 16.56 1.24 27.15
N ALA A 296 15.77 0.26 27.58
CA ALA A 296 14.32 0.35 27.73
C ALA A 296 13.83 1.28 28.86
N GLU A 297 14.53 2.37 29.17
CA GLU A 297 14.24 3.23 30.34
C GLU A 297 13.99 4.72 30.03
N GLU A 298 14.14 5.20 28.79
CA GLU A 298 13.82 6.60 28.47
C GLU A 298 12.89 6.71 27.25
N GLN A 299 11.62 6.37 27.46
CA GLN A 299 10.54 7.02 26.70
C GLN A 299 10.00 8.18 27.54
N PRO A 300 9.83 9.40 26.99
CA PRO A 300 9.17 10.46 27.71
C PRO A 300 7.71 10.06 27.96
N PRO A 301 7.12 10.40 29.13
CA PRO A 301 5.75 10.02 29.42
C PRO A 301 4.81 10.73 28.45
N VAL A 302 3.85 9.96 27.93
CA VAL A 302 2.68 10.47 27.21
C VAL A 302 1.90 11.33 28.21
N GLU A 303 1.69 12.61 27.90
CA GLU A 303 0.83 13.48 28.71
C GLU A 303 -0.61 12.94 28.66
N GLU A 304 -1.04 12.30 29.75
CA GLU A 304 -2.45 12.05 30.00
C GLU A 304 -3.14 13.39 30.29
N THR A 305 -4.03 13.82 29.39
CA THR A 305 -4.99 14.88 29.67
C THR A 305 -5.99 14.37 30.71
N ALA A 306 -5.80 14.82 31.94
CA ALA A 306 -6.70 14.56 33.05
C ALA A 306 -8.01 15.36 32.92
N GLU A 307 -9.03 14.76 32.33
CA GLU A 307 -10.43 15.11 32.59
C GLU A 307 -11.24 13.83 32.74
N GLN A 308 -11.38 13.35 33.99
CA GLN A 308 -12.55 12.64 34.51
C GLN A 308 -12.27 12.10 35.91
N GLN A 309 -12.38 12.93 36.96
CA GLN A 309 -12.78 12.45 38.29
C GLN A 309 -13.60 13.52 39.04
N SER A 310 -14.92 13.38 38.93
CA SER A 310 -15.89 13.71 39.98
C SER A 310 -16.60 12.37 40.19
N VAL A 311 -16.70 11.76 41.37
CA VAL A 311 -17.33 12.23 42.60
C VAL A 311 -16.87 11.27 43.71
N GLU A 312 -16.35 11.75 44.83
CA GLU A 312 -16.68 11.18 46.15
C GLU A 312 -16.23 12.12 47.29
N ALA A 313 -17.16 12.35 48.21
CA ALA A 313 -16.98 13.14 49.40
C ALA A 313 -16.39 12.29 50.52
N THR A 314 -15.51 12.86 51.35
CA THR A 314 -15.53 12.67 52.82
C THR A 314 -14.50 13.57 53.53
N GLU A 315 -15.05 14.35 54.46
CA GLU A 315 -14.53 14.80 55.77
C GLU A 315 -13.12 15.42 55.93
N ALA A 316 -13.12 16.67 56.42
CA ALA A 316 -12.01 17.37 57.05
C ALA A 316 -11.66 16.77 58.43
N PRO A 317 -10.49 17.13 59.00
CA PRO A 317 -10.50 18.29 59.90
C PRO A 317 -9.29 19.23 59.74
N ALA A 318 -9.53 20.45 60.23
CA ALA A 318 -8.58 21.54 60.43
C ALA A 318 -7.52 21.19 61.49
N ASP A 319 -6.29 21.73 61.39
CA ASP A 319 -5.89 22.93 62.14
C ASP A 319 -4.42 23.35 61.90
N ALA A 320 -4.15 24.59 62.30
CA ALA A 320 -2.86 25.19 62.70
C ALA A 320 -2.07 26.02 61.66
N ALA A 321 -2.27 27.34 61.81
CA ALA A 321 -1.44 28.44 61.34
C ALA A 321 -0.06 28.51 62.02
N GLY A 322 0.88 29.18 61.36
CA GLY A 322 2.19 29.54 61.91
C GLY A 322 3.00 30.46 60.99
N ASP A 323 2.65 31.74 60.99
CA ASP A 323 3.43 32.88 60.48
C ASP A 323 4.77 33.04 61.23
N VAL A 324 5.88 33.34 60.54
CA VAL A 324 6.83 34.45 60.87
C VAL A 324 7.67 34.83 59.63
N ALA A 325 7.72 36.15 59.36
CA ALA A 325 8.63 36.90 58.49
C ALA A 325 10.13 36.83 58.96
N ALA A 326 11.17 37.45 58.40
CA ALA A 326 11.40 38.56 57.46
C ALA A 326 12.93 38.63 57.13
N GLU A 327 13.31 39.69 56.39
CA GLU A 327 14.67 40.21 56.04
C GLU A 327 15.17 39.82 54.63
N ALA A 328 15.17 40.66 53.58
CA ALA A 328 15.54 42.07 53.32
C ALA A 328 17.05 42.29 53.02
N ASP A 329 17.38 42.60 51.75
CA ASP A 329 18.04 43.84 51.25
C ASP A 329 18.39 43.69 49.74
N VAL A 330 17.89 44.55 48.82
CA VAL A 330 18.44 45.86 48.31
C VAL A 330 19.62 45.65 47.34
N ALA A 331 19.80 46.26 46.16
CA ALA A 331 19.11 47.17 45.21
C ALA A 331 19.90 47.03 43.87
N GLU A 332 19.47 47.45 42.68
CA GLU A 332 19.50 48.82 42.12
C GLU A 332 19.24 48.64 40.60
N ALA A 333 18.11 49.05 40.00
CA ALA A 333 17.69 50.36 39.49
C ALA A 333 18.27 50.82 38.12
N ALA A 334 17.33 51.34 37.32
CA ALA A 334 17.41 52.26 36.16
C ALA A 334 17.37 51.63 34.75
N ALA A 335 16.63 52.13 33.76
CA ALA A 335 15.49 53.07 33.65
C ALA A 335 15.02 52.99 32.17
N ALA A 336 13.71 53.17 31.93
CA ALA A 336 13.09 53.34 30.61
C ALA A 336 13.43 54.74 30.00
N PRO A 337 13.11 55.07 28.72
CA PRO A 337 11.73 55.24 28.20
C PRO A 337 11.60 54.77 26.72
N ALA A 338 10.53 54.87 25.92
CA ALA A 338 9.27 55.60 25.93
C ALA A 338 8.25 54.91 24.98
N ASP A 339 6.96 55.19 25.21
CA ASP A 339 5.79 54.89 24.36
C ASP A 339 5.85 55.44 22.93
N VAL A 340 5.39 54.64 21.95
CA VAL A 340 4.50 55.07 20.85
C VAL A 340 3.63 53.86 20.42
N ALA A 341 2.30 54.02 20.42
CA ALA A 341 1.33 53.14 19.76
C ALA A 341 0.62 53.93 18.63
N PRO A 342 -0.29 53.33 17.84
CA PRO A 342 -0.13 52.18 16.95
C PRO A 342 -0.54 52.54 15.50
N GLU A 343 -0.13 51.77 14.49
CA GLU A 343 -0.71 51.86 13.13
C GLU A 343 -1.40 50.54 12.76
N THR A 344 -2.71 50.65 12.59
CA THR A 344 -3.64 49.60 12.17
C THR A 344 -3.53 49.35 10.67
N ALA A 345 -3.22 48.11 10.27
CA ALA A 345 -3.47 47.62 8.92
C ALA A 345 -4.46 46.45 8.96
N GLN A 346 -5.42 46.52 8.06
CA GLN A 346 -6.72 45.86 8.07
C GLN A 346 -6.64 44.38 7.70
N VAL A 347 -7.23 43.51 8.52
CA VAL A 347 -7.63 42.15 8.14
C VAL A 347 -9.08 42.21 7.67
N SER A 348 -9.29 42.01 6.37
CA SER A 348 -10.61 41.90 5.76
C SER A 348 -11.22 40.53 6.05
N THR A 349 -12.07 40.45 7.06
CA THR A 349 -12.97 39.30 7.29
C THR A 349 -14.16 39.38 6.34
N ARG A 350 -14.34 38.38 5.46
CA ARG A 350 -15.62 38.15 4.77
C ARG A 350 -16.62 37.56 5.77
N PRO A 351 -17.90 37.98 5.76
CA PRO A 351 -18.90 37.43 6.66
C PRO A 351 -19.43 36.07 6.18
N GLU A 352 -19.74 35.20 7.13
CA GLU A 352 -20.55 33.99 6.93
C GLU A 352 -21.98 34.37 6.50
N PRO A 353 -22.67 33.57 5.66
CA PRO A 353 -24.05 33.84 5.31
C PRO A 353 -25.01 33.32 6.39
N THR A 354 -25.82 34.24 6.90
CA THR A 354 -26.97 34.00 7.78
C THR A 354 -28.08 33.24 7.03
N ILE A 355 -28.59 32.17 7.63
CA ILE A 355 -29.85 31.52 7.23
C ILE A 355 -30.96 32.14 8.09
N ASP A 356 -32.00 32.70 7.46
CA ASP A 356 -33.29 32.98 8.10
C ASP A 356 -34.40 32.35 7.23
N PRO A 357 -35.45 31.76 7.84
CA PRO A 357 -36.39 30.87 7.18
C PRO A 357 -37.62 31.62 6.63
N ALA A 358 -38.38 30.90 5.81
CA ALA A 358 -39.71 31.23 5.25
C ALA A 358 -39.71 31.80 3.82
N GLY A 359 -40.22 30.97 2.90
CA GLY A 359 -40.61 31.36 1.54
C GLY A 359 -40.53 30.20 0.55
N GLY A 360 -41.47 29.26 0.62
CA GLY A 360 -41.64 28.24 -0.43
C GLY A 360 -42.28 28.82 -1.70
N PRO A 361 -42.12 28.13 -2.84
CA PRO A 361 -43.30 27.79 -3.63
C PRO A 361 -43.31 26.34 -4.16
N GLU A 362 -44.50 25.76 -4.05
CA GLU A 362 -45.22 24.68 -4.79
C GLU A 362 -44.53 23.52 -5.56
N PRO A 363 -45.20 22.35 -5.61
CA PRO A 363 -44.60 21.06 -5.94
C PRO A 363 -44.50 20.80 -7.45
N ALA A 364 -43.43 20.13 -7.85
CA ALA A 364 -43.26 19.58 -9.19
C ALA A 364 -44.17 18.37 -9.40
N ALA A 365 -44.84 18.36 -10.56
CA ALA A 365 -45.80 17.36 -11.00
C ALA A 365 -45.21 15.96 -11.18
N GLU A 366 -46.04 14.97 -10.87
CA GLU A 366 -45.84 13.54 -11.11
C GLU A 366 -45.59 13.26 -12.60
N LEU A 367 -44.50 12.55 -12.90
CA LEU A 367 -44.27 11.92 -14.20
C LEU A 367 -44.77 10.48 -14.11
N GLU A 368 -45.92 10.27 -14.74
CA GLU A 368 -46.58 8.97 -14.93
C GLU A 368 -45.71 7.98 -15.72
N SER A 369 -45.89 6.70 -15.38
CA SER A 369 -45.32 5.54 -16.04
C SER A 369 -45.74 5.45 -17.51
N ALA A 370 -44.77 5.46 -18.42
CA ALA A 370 -44.98 5.06 -19.80
C ALA A 370 -44.71 3.56 -19.94
N ALA A 371 -45.78 2.82 -20.22
CA ALA A 371 -45.77 1.40 -20.53
C ALA A 371 -45.06 1.12 -21.88
N GLU A 372 -44.34 0.01 -21.93
CA GLU A 372 -43.76 -0.57 -23.14
C GLU A 372 -44.85 -0.93 -24.16
N PRO A 373 -44.69 -0.63 -25.46
CA PRO A 373 -45.58 -1.17 -26.48
C PRO A 373 -45.07 -2.54 -26.97
N GLU A 374 -45.96 -3.54 -26.85
CA GLU A 374 -45.90 -4.84 -27.52
C GLU A 374 -45.65 -4.72 -29.05
N PRO A 375 -44.88 -5.62 -29.68
CA PRO A 375 -44.71 -5.61 -31.12
C PRO A 375 -45.90 -6.28 -31.81
N THR A 376 -46.79 -5.47 -32.38
CA THR A 376 -47.79 -5.92 -33.36
C THR A 376 -47.14 -6.28 -34.69
N SER A 377 -47.36 -7.52 -35.11
CA SER A 377 -47.10 -8.05 -36.44
C SER A 377 -47.95 -7.34 -37.50
N THR A 378 -47.31 -6.73 -38.49
CA THR A 378 -47.96 -6.43 -39.77
C THR A 378 -47.02 -6.83 -40.89
N ILE A 379 -47.49 -7.79 -41.68
CA ILE A 379 -46.89 -8.28 -42.92
C ILE A 379 -47.14 -7.22 -43.99
N GLU A 380 -46.09 -6.66 -44.57
CA GLU A 380 -46.14 -6.06 -45.90
C GLU A 380 -45.10 -6.74 -46.79
N GLU A 381 -45.64 -7.50 -47.73
CA GLU A 381 -44.93 -8.18 -48.80
C GLU A 381 -44.82 -7.21 -49.98
N SER A 382 -43.60 -6.83 -50.34
CA SER A 382 -43.32 -6.30 -51.68
C SER A 382 -41.98 -6.81 -52.16
N THR A 383 -42.11 -7.72 -53.13
CA THR A 383 -41.12 -8.46 -53.89
C THR A 383 -40.08 -7.56 -54.57
N GLU A 384 -38.79 -7.87 -54.38
CA GLU A 384 -37.80 -7.70 -55.44
C GLU A 384 -36.75 -8.84 -55.37
N THR A 385 -36.36 -9.26 -56.56
CA THR A 385 -35.82 -10.55 -56.96
C THR A 385 -34.33 -10.75 -56.66
N GLY A 386 -33.94 -11.94 -56.20
CA GLY A 386 -32.53 -12.33 -56.10
C GLY A 386 -32.30 -13.71 -55.48
N ASP A 387 -32.44 -14.74 -56.30
CA ASP A 387 -31.93 -16.11 -56.20
C ASP A 387 -31.04 -16.47 -54.98
N GLY A 388 -31.54 -17.35 -54.11
CA GLY A 388 -30.74 -18.17 -53.21
C GLY A 388 -30.86 -19.64 -53.62
N PRO A 389 -29.85 -20.45 -53.29
CA PRO A 389 -30.14 -21.42 -52.25
C PRO A 389 -29.16 -21.31 -51.08
N ASP A 390 -29.75 -21.26 -49.89
CA ASP A 390 -29.27 -21.85 -48.63
C ASP A 390 -27.76 -21.85 -48.36
N LYS A 391 -27.35 -20.95 -47.45
CA LYS A 391 -26.90 -21.34 -46.11
C LYS A 391 -26.81 -20.09 -45.24
N ILE A 392 -27.52 -20.10 -44.12
CA ILE A 392 -27.19 -19.28 -42.96
C ILE A 392 -25.75 -19.63 -42.62
N ASP A 393 -24.83 -18.70 -42.81
CA ASP A 393 -23.44 -18.89 -42.39
C ASP A 393 -23.47 -18.93 -40.86
N ALA A 394 -23.37 -20.13 -40.29
CA ALA A 394 -23.08 -20.29 -38.88
C ALA A 394 -21.81 -19.48 -38.64
N MET A 395 -21.91 -18.38 -37.88
CA MET A 395 -20.77 -17.46 -37.69
C MET A 395 -19.60 -18.29 -37.20
N ALA A 396 -18.65 -18.57 -38.09
CA ALA A 396 -17.52 -19.41 -37.77
C ALA A 396 -16.80 -18.78 -36.58
N ARG A 397 -16.38 -19.60 -35.62
CA ARG A 397 -15.62 -19.16 -34.46
C ARG A 397 -14.23 -19.76 -34.56
N VAL A 398 -13.21 -18.98 -34.28
CA VAL A 398 -11.85 -19.50 -34.12
C VAL A 398 -11.54 -19.56 -32.63
N VAL A 399 -11.08 -20.72 -32.17
CA VAL A 399 -10.67 -20.93 -30.80
C VAL A 399 -9.15 -21.01 -30.75
N VAL A 400 -8.56 -20.27 -29.82
CA VAL A 400 -7.15 -20.36 -29.47
C VAL A 400 -7.04 -20.96 -28.07
N GLU A 401 -6.50 -22.16 -27.97
CA GLU A 401 -6.23 -22.83 -26.69
C GLU A 401 -4.77 -22.64 -26.33
N VAL A 402 -4.50 -21.98 -25.21
CA VAL A 402 -3.15 -21.69 -24.72
C VAL A 402 -2.91 -22.53 -23.46
N MET A 403 -1.87 -23.35 -23.48
CA MET A 403 -1.49 -24.24 -22.37
C MET A 403 -0.04 -23.96 -21.95
N PRO A 404 0.29 -23.96 -20.65
CA PRO A 404 1.68 -23.97 -20.20
C PRO A 404 2.38 -25.22 -20.76
N LYS A 405 3.58 -25.06 -21.30
CA LYS A 405 4.38 -26.18 -21.86
C LYS A 405 4.57 -27.27 -20.81
N PRO A 406 4.65 -28.56 -21.20
CA PRO A 406 4.68 -29.69 -20.25
C PRO A 406 5.74 -29.57 -19.15
N GLU A 407 6.88 -28.96 -19.46
CA GLU A 407 8.03 -28.77 -18.57
C GLU A 407 7.83 -27.63 -17.57
N ILE A 408 6.88 -26.73 -17.84
CA ILE A 408 6.55 -25.59 -16.98
C ILE A 408 5.55 -26.03 -15.92
N LEU A 409 5.83 -25.62 -14.68
CA LEU A 409 4.95 -25.83 -13.54
C LEU A 409 3.63 -25.09 -13.77
N ASP A 410 2.52 -25.79 -13.59
CA ASP A 410 1.18 -25.24 -13.57
C ASP A 410 0.62 -25.32 -12.14
N PRO A 411 0.70 -24.22 -11.35
CA PRO A 411 0.24 -24.21 -9.97
C PRO A 411 -1.26 -24.46 -9.84
N GLN A 412 -2.06 -23.96 -10.78
CA GLN A 412 -3.53 -24.08 -10.73
C GLN A 412 -3.96 -25.51 -11.04
N GLY A 413 -3.41 -26.11 -12.09
CA GLY A 413 -3.62 -27.54 -12.40
C GLY A 413 -3.15 -28.45 -11.26
N LYS A 414 -2.05 -28.09 -10.58
CA LYS A 414 -1.58 -28.81 -9.39
C LYS A 414 -2.53 -28.69 -8.21
N ALA A 415 -3.09 -27.50 -7.96
CA ALA A 415 -4.09 -27.29 -6.91
C ALA A 415 -5.36 -28.13 -7.18
N ILE A 416 -5.85 -28.14 -8.42
CA ILE A 416 -7.00 -28.96 -8.84
C ILE A 416 -6.67 -30.45 -8.69
N THR A 417 -5.50 -30.89 -9.13
CA THR A 417 -5.01 -32.27 -8.96
C THR A 417 -5.02 -32.69 -7.48
N GLY A 418 -4.56 -31.82 -6.59
CA GLY A 418 -4.60 -32.07 -5.14
C GLY A 418 -6.02 -32.13 -4.57
N ALA A 419 -6.94 -31.32 -5.10
CA ALA A 419 -8.36 -31.37 -4.72
C ALA A 419 -9.04 -32.66 -5.18
N LEU A 420 -8.72 -33.15 -6.38
CA LEU A 420 -9.27 -34.40 -6.92
C LEU A 420 -8.92 -35.61 -6.06
N GLY A 421 -7.68 -35.72 -5.57
CA GLY A 421 -7.29 -36.78 -4.64
C GLY A 421 -8.10 -36.74 -3.34
N ARG A 422 -8.36 -35.55 -2.79
CA ARG A 422 -9.22 -35.39 -1.59
C ARG A 422 -10.68 -35.78 -1.83
N LEU A 423 -11.16 -35.68 -3.07
CA LEU A 423 -12.50 -36.08 -3.48
C LEU A 423 -12.57 -37.57 -3.91
N GLY A 424 -11.48 -38.33 -3.79
CA GLY A 424 -11.43 -39.76 -4.13
C GLY A 424 -11.23 -40.05 -5.62
N HIS A 425 -10.80 -39.06 -6.40
CA HIS A 425 -10.45 -39.20 -7.82
C HIS A 425 -8.93 -39.37 -8.00
N ASP A 426 -8.38 -40.42 -7.39
CA ASP A 426 -6.93 -40.68 -7.42
C ASP A 426 -6.41 -41.03 -8.82
N GLY A 427 -5.17 -40.61 -9.11
CA GLY A 427 -4.47 -40.93 -10.36
C GLY A 427 -4.77 -40.00 -11.54
N LEU A 428 -5.67 -39.03 -11.38
CA LEU A 428 -5.90 -37.97 -12.37
C LEU A 428 -4.93 -36.80 -12.15
N THR A 429 -4.39 -36.25 -13.24
CA THR A 429 -3.63 -35.00 -13.23
C THR A 429 -4.33 -33.98 -14.11
N VAL A 430 -4.34 -32.73 -13.65
CA VAL A 430 -4.96 -31.62 -14.35
C VAL A 430 -3.88 -30.63 -14.74
N ARG A 431 -3.96 -30.17 -15.99
CA ARG A 431 -3.32 -28.95 -16.43
C ARG A 431 -4.40 -27.94 -16.82
N GLN A 432 -4.20 -26.70 -16.44
CA GLN A 432 -5.08 -25.58 -16.74
C GLN A 432 -4.41 -24.66 -17.75
N GLY A 433 -5.20 -24.17 -18.69
CA GLY A 433 -4.80 -23.17 -19.67
C GLY A 433 -5.94 -22.19 -19.93
N LYS A 434 -5.76 -21.37 -20.96
CA LYS A 434 -6.69 -20.31 -21.38
C LYS A 434 -7.35 -20.71 -22.69
N ARG A 435 -8.64 -20.41 -22.85
CA ARG A 435 -9.38 -20.56 -24.10
C ARG A 435 -9.83 -19.18 -24.55
N PHE A 436 -9.42 -18.78 -25.74
CA PHE A 436 -9.86 -17.54 -26.37
C PHE A 436 -10.78 -17.87 -27.53
N GLU A 437 -11.89 -17.14 -27.63
CA GLU A 437 -12.86 -17.29 -28.70
C GLU A 437 -12.88 -16.03 -29.56
N ILE A 438 -12.61 -16.18 -30.85
CA ILE A 438 -12.48 -15.10 -31.80
C ILE A 438 -13.59 -15.26 -32.84
N THR A 439 -14.44 -14.24 -32.92
CA THR A 439 -15.56 -14.17 -33.86
C THR A 439 -15.43 -12.90 -34.69
N GLY A 440 -15.80 -12.96 -35.96
CA GLY A 440 -15.78 -11.80 -36.85
C GLY A 440 -16.10 -12.18 -38.28
N GLU A 441 -16.30 -11.17 -39.12
CA GLU A 441 -16.50 -11.38 -40.55
C GLU A 441 -15.24 -12.01 -41.17
N GLY A 442 -15.44 -13.13 -41.88
CA GLY A 442 -14.36 -13.88 -42.52
C GLY A 442 -13.31 -14.43 -41.54
N VAL A 443 -13.68 -14.70 -40.28
CA VAL A 443 -12.71 -15.11 -39.25
C VAL A 443 -12.08 -16.48 -39.53
N ALA A 444 -12.81 -17.38 -40.20
CA ALA A 444 -12.30 -18.69 -40.61
C ALA A 444 -11.20 -18.59 -41.69
N GLU A 445 -11.21 -17.52 -42.48
CA GLU A 445 -10.23 -17.24 -43.53
C GLU A 445 -8.98 -16.51 -43.00
N ARG A 446 -8.99 -16.04 -41.74
CA ARG A 446 -7.94 -15.19 -41.14
C ARG A 446 -7.03 -15.95 -40.15
N LEU A 447 -6.87 -17.26 -40.32
CA LEU A 447 -6.14 -18.09 -39.36
C LEU A 447 -4.67 -17.69 -39.17
N ASP A 448 -3.97 -17.25 -40.21
CA ASP A 448 -2.56 -16.83 -40.08
C ASP A 448 -2.41 -15.52 -39.31
N GLU A 449 -3.35 -14.60 -39.48
CA GLU A 449 -3.42 -13.39 -38.66
C GLU A 449 -3.74 -13.73 -37.20
N ILE A 450 -4.67 -14.66 -36.97
CA ILE A 450 -5.02 -15.12 -35.63
C ILE A 450 -3.85 -15.83 -34.94
N ARG A 451 -3.03 -16.59 -35.69
CA ARG A 451 -1.78 -17.17 -35.16
C ARG A 451 -0.78 -16.10 -34.77
N ALA A 452 -0.62 -15.05 -35.58
CA ALA A 452 0.25 -13.93 -35.23
C ALA A 452 -0.25 -13.21 -33.96
N ILE A 453 -1.56 -12.96 -33.85
CA ILE A 453 -2.16 -12.40 -32.62
C ILE A 453 -1.93 -13.32 -31.43
N ALA A 454 -2.05 -14.64 -31.61
CA ALA A 454 -1.80 -15.59 -30.54
C ALA A 454 -0.35 -15.56 -30.05
N GLU A 455 0.61 -15.49 -30.97
CA GLU A 455 2.04 -15.42 -30.67
C GLU A 455 2.47 -14.08 -30.05
N GLU A 456 1.89 -12.96 -30.51
CA GLU A 456 2.27 -11.62 -30.04
C GLU A 456 1.54 -11.20 -28.76
N MET A 457 0.31 -11.68 -28.54
CA MET A 457 -0.58 -11.14 -27.50
C MET A 457 -1.24 -12.17 -26.60
N LEU A 458 -1.62 -13.36 -27.10
CA LEU A 458 -2.44 -14.30 -26.29
C LEU A 458 -1.61 -15.34 -25.53
N ALA A 459 -0.39 -15.63 -25.99
CA ALA A 459 0.51 -16.61 -25.38
C ALA A 459 1.92 -16.05 -25.21
N ASN A 460 2.55 -16.35 -24.07
CA ASN A 460 3.99 -16.19 -23.90
C ASN A 460 4.70 -17.43 -24.44
N THR A 461 5.13 -17.40 -25.70
CA THR A 461 5.68 -18.57 -26.41
C THR A 461 6.98 -19.15 -25.82
N VAL A 462 7.62 -18.46 -24.87
CA VAL A 462 8.73 -19.00 -24.09
C VAL A 462 8.24 -20.15 -23.19
N ILE A 463 7.12 -19.96 -22.50
CA ILE A 463 6.61 -20.84 -21.44
C ILE A 463 5.26 -21.50 -21.75
N GLU A 464 4.50 -20.96 -22.70
CA GLU A 464 3.20 -21.45 -23.15
C GLU A 464 3.30 -21.96 -24.59
N SER A 465 2.43 -22.89 -24.95
CA SER A 465 2.16 -23.34 -26.32
C SER A 465 0.69 -23.07 -26.63
N PHE A 466 0.37 -22.74 -27.87
CA PHE A 466 -1.01 -22.50 -28.29
C PHE A 466 -1.39 -23.32 -29.50
N ASP A 467 -2.68 -23.65 -29.60
CA ASP A 467 -3.30 -24.28 -30.77
C ASP A 467 -4.44 -23.39 -31.26
N VAL A 468 -4.58 -23.27 -32.59
CA VAL A 468 -5.62 -22.47 -33.23
C VAL A 468 -6.49 -23.38 -34.08
N ARG A 469 -7.78 -23.44 -33.78
CA ARG A 469 -8.75 -24.24 -34.54
C ARG A 469 -10.01 -23.47 -34.88
N VAL A 470 -10.59 -23.74 -36.04
CA VAL A 470 -11.93 -23.28 -36.39
C VAL A 470 -12.94 -24.22 -35.72
N GLU A 471 -13.85 -23.66 -34.94
CA GLU A 471 -15.06 -24.32 -34.47
C GLU A 471 -16.25 -23.76 -35.27
N GLY A 472 -16.95 -24.65 -35.99
CA GLY A 472 -18.12 -24.34 -36.80
C GLY A 472 -19.33 -25.18 -36.40
#